data_AF-A0A7V9CCI1-F1
#
_entry.id   AF-A0A7V9CCI1-F1
#
_cell.length_a   1.000
_cell.length_b   1.000
_cell.length_c   1.000
_cell.angle_alpha   90.00
_cell.angle_beta   90.00
_cell.angle_gamma   90.00
#
_symmetry.space_group_name_H-M   'P 1'
#
loop_
_entity.id
_entity.type
_entity.pdbx_description
1 polymer ?
#
loop_
_entity_poly.entity_id
_entity_poly.type
_entity_poly.pdbx_seq_one_letter_code
_entity_poly.pdbx_strand_id
1 'polypeptide(L)'
;MATTKKKRRPTKHRGNAAGMIETRGRTGRKPTDAERKPSAKMSAAERRQARLDTPPSWRSAINKAAIAAVVFAVAVTLLFQRPILASLGLAVFTFFVYVPLSYYTDLFIYNRAQKAKAKS
;
A
#
# COMPACT_ATOMS: atom_id res chain seq x y z
N MET A 1 19.40 -27.38 47.15
CA MET A 1 18.06 -26.77 46.94
C MET A 1 17.50 -27.28 45.63
N ALA A 2 16.39 -28.05 45.66
CA ALA A 2 15.81 -28.68 44.49
C ALA A 2 14.80 -27.75 43.80
N THR A 3 14.99 -27.47 42.51
CA THR A 3 14.06 -26.69 41.70
C THR A 3 12.88 -27.58 41.27
N THR A 4 11.69 -27.31 41.79
CA THR A 4 10.47 -28.03 41.40
C THR A 4 10.01 -27.57 40.02
N LYS A 5 10.39 -28.33 38.97
CA LYS A 5 9.95 -28.07 37.59
C LYS A 5 8.46 -28.43 37.46
N LYS A 6 7.57 -27.43 37.56
CA LYS A 6 6.11 -27.61 37.46
C LYS A 6 5.75 -28.14 36.05
N LYS A 7 5.33 -29.40 35.98
CA LYS A 7 4.99 -30.12 34.73
C LYS A 7 3.79 -29.40 34.06
N ARG A 8 4.02 -28.77 32.90
CA ARG A 8 2.94 -28.11 32.14
C ARG A 8 2.02 -29.18 31.55
N ARG A 9 0.74 -29.17 31.90
CA ARG A 9 -0.25 -30.13 31.39
C ARG A 9 -0.47 -29.88 29.89
N PRO A 10 -0.25 -30.86 29.01
CA PRO A 10 -0.46 -30.69 27.57
C PRO A 10 -1.95 -30.44 27.30
N THR A 11 -2.25 -29.38 26.57
CA THR A 11 -3.62 -29.01 26.20
C THR A 11 -4.05 -29.76 24.94
N LYS A 12 -5.33 -30.17 24.88
CA LYS A 12 -5.90 -30.88 23.73
C LYS A 12 -5.78 -30.06 22.42
N HIS A 13 -5.53 -30.77 21.31
CA HIS A 13 -5.58 -30.20 19.96
C HIS A 13 -6.98 -29.61 19.70
N ARG A 14 -7.04 -28.38 19.20
CA ARG A 14 -8.27 -27.72 18.77
C ARG A 14 -8.21 -27.49 17.25
N GLY A 15 -8.68 -28.49 16.51
CA GLY A 15 -8.99 -28.34 15.09
C GLY A 15 -10.51 -28.28 14.92
N ASN A 16 -11.00 -27.34 14.10
CA ASN A 16 -12.37 -27.38 13.62
C ASN A 16 -12.45 -28.37 12.44
N ALA A 17 -13.64 -28.91 12.14
CA ALA A 17 -13.89 -29.84 11.03
C ALA A 17 -13.45 -29.31 9.66
N ALA A 18 -13.30 -27.98 9.51
CA ALA A 18 -12.77 -27.31 8.33
C ALA A 18 -11.22 -27.30 8.21
N GLY A 19 -10.49 -28.01 9.08
CA GLY A 19 -9.03 -28.10 9.02
C GLY A 19 -8.27 -26.85 9.50
N MET A 20 -8.97 -25.84 10.01
CA MET A 20 -8.36 -24.63 10.56
C MET A 20 -7.97 -24.83 12.03
N ILE A 21 -6.71 -24.54 12.36
CA ILE A 21 -6.20 -24.49 13.74
C ILE A 21 -6.44 -23.08 14.26
N GLU A 22 -7.37 -22.93 15.21
CA GLU A 22 -7.55 -21.65 15.89
C GLU A 22 -6.29 -21.34 16.71
N THR A 23 -5.59 -20.25 16.35
CA THR A 23 -4.53 -19.71 17.19
C THR A 23 -5.15 -19.33 18.53
N ARG A 24 -4.53 -19.75 19.64
CA ARG A 24 -5.02 -19.49 20.99
C ARG A 24 -5.31 -17.99 21.14
N GLY A 25 -6.58 -17.62 21.19
CA GLY A 25 -7.00 -16.26 21.51
C GLY A 25 -6.38 -15.85 22.84
N ARG A 26 -5.95 -14.58 22.94
CA ARG A 26 -5.39 -14.02 24.18
C ARG A 26 -6.51 -13.89 25.21
N THR A 27 -6.61 -14.81 26.16
CA THR A 27 -7.70 -14.83 27.17
C THR A 27 -7.50 -13.88 28.35
N GLY A 28 -6.51 -12.98 28.30
CA GLY A 28 -6.15 -12.13 29.45
C GLY A 28 -6.51 -10.65 29.32
N ARG A 29 -6.39 -10.06 28.11
CA ARG A 29 -6.59 -8.62 27.89
C ARG A 29 -7.06 -8.37 26.47
N LYS A 30 -8.12 -7.57 26.30
CA LYS A 30 -8.54 -7.08 24.98
C LYS A 30 -7.38 -6.28 24.36
N PRO A 31 -7.01 -6.51 23.08
CA PRO A 31 -6.01 -5.69 22.40
C PRO A 31 -6.37 -4.21 22.51
N THR A 32 -5.41 -3.38 22.92
CA THR A 32 -5.54 -1.93 22.84
C THR A 32 -5.63 -1.51 21.37
N ASP A 33 -6.20 -0.35 21.06
CA ASP A 33 -6.37 0.09 19.67
C ASP A 33 -5.04 0.17 18.90
N ALA A 34 -3.93 0.42 19.61
CA ALA A 34 -2.57 0.39 19.07
C ALA A 34 -2.00 -1.02 18.82
N GLU A 35 -2.50 -2.06 19.50
CA GLU A 35 -2.08 -3.46 19.34
C GLU A 35 -2.94 -4.24 18.34
N ARG A 36 -4.07 -3.66 17.91
CA ARG A 36 -4.82 -4.21 16.78
C ARG A 36 -3.93 -4.08 15.55
N LYS A 37 -3.42 -5.22 15.06
CA LYS A 37 -2.97 -5.30 13.66
C LYS A 37 -4.05 -4.62 12.79
N PRO A 38 -3.70 -3.82 11.78
CA PRO A 38 -4.67 -3.20 10.88
C PRO A 38 -5.35 -4.30 10.03
N SER A 39 -6.18 -5.12 10.67
CA SER A 39 -6.99 -6.18 10.06
C SER A 39 -8.47 -5.80 10.06
N ALA A 40 -8.84 -4.64 10.62
CA ALA A 40 -10.07 -3.98 10.24
C ALA A 40 -9.83 -3.39 8.86
N LYS A 41 -10.41 -4.02 7.83
CA LYS A 41 -10.42 -3.50 6.46
C LYS A 41 -10.91 -2.05 6.52
N MET A 42 -10.02 -1.06 6.48
CA MET A 42 -10.40 0.35 6.33
C MET A 42 -11.44 0.42 5.24
N SER A 43 -12.52 1.16 5.45
CA SER A 43 -13.52 1.36 4.42
C SER A 43 -12.87 2.02 3.19
N ALA A 44 -13.47 1.87 2.01
CA ALA A 44 -12.93 2.51 0.80
C ALA A 44 -12.84 4.04 0.97
N ALA A 45 -13.76 4.64 1.74
CA ALA A 45 -13.77 6.05 2.07
C ALA A 45 -12.59 6.44 2.99
N GLU A 46 -12.35 5.68 4.06
CA GLU A 46 -11.23 5.93 4.99
C GLU A 46 -9.88 5.80 4.28
N ARG A 47 -9.72 4.80 3.39
CA ARG A 47 -8.48 4.65 2.60
C ARG A 47 -8.26 5.83 1.67
N ARG A 48 -9.34 6.38 1.10
CA ARG A 48 -9.27 7.56 0.24
C ARG A 48 -8.87 8.79 1.06
N GLN A 49 -9.42 8.98 2.25
CA GLN A 49 -9.04 10.09 3.13
C GLN A 49 -7.60 9.99 3.60
N ALA A 50 -7.15 8.81 4.06
CA ALA A 50 -5.75 8.61 4.46
C ALA A 50 -4.76 8.88 3.31
N ARG A 51 -5.13 8.56 2.07
CA ARG A 51 -4.34 8.90 0.88
C ARG A 51 -4.24 10.41 0.64
N LEU A 52 -5.31 11.16 0.89
CA LEU A 52 -5.32 12.62 0.74
C LEU A 52 -4.53 13.32 1.86
N ASP A 53 -4.33 12.64 2.98
CA ASP A 53 -3.57 13.13 4.14
C ASP A 53 -2.09 12.80 4.09
N THR A 54 -1.68 11.92 3.19
CA THR A 54 -0.28 11.56 3.02
C THR A 54 0.41 12.61 2.14
N PRO A 55 1.51 13.25 2.60
CA PRO A 55 2.22 14.22 1.79
C PRO A 55 2.82 13.56 0.52
N PRO A 56 2.78 14.24 -0.63
CA PRO A 56 3.36 13.72 -1.86
C PRO A 56 4.88 13.55 -1.69
N SER A 57 5.41 12.39 -2.07
CA SER A 57 6.84 12.12 -2.06
C SER A 57 7.39 11.97 -3.47
N TRP A 58 8.60 12.47 -3.69
CA TRP A 58 9.35 12.30 -4.95
C TRP A 58 9.48 10.83 -5.36
N ARG A 59 9.67 9.94 -4.40
CA ARG A 59 9.74 8.49 -4.63
C ARG A 59 8.43 7.93 -5.19
N SER A 60 7.28 8.40 -4.70
CA SER A 60 5.97 8.00 -5.23
C SER A 60 5.77 8.50 -6.66
N ALA A 61 6.14 9.75 -6.96
CA ALA A 61 6.07 10.30 -8.30
C ALA A 61 6.94 9.51 -9.29
N ILE A 62 8.18 9.19 -8.92
CA ILE A 62 9.09 8.38 -9.73
C ILE A 62 8.51 6.99 -10.01
N ASN A 63 7.99 6.29 -9.00
CA ASN A 63 7.41 4.96 -9.18
C ASN A 63 6.18 4.99 -10.10
N LYS A 64 5.29 5.97 -9.94
CA LYS A 64 4.12 6.15 -10.81
C LYS A 64 4.54 6.45 -12.24
N ALA A 65 5.51 7.34 -12.43
CA ALA A 65 6.04 7.70 -13.74
C ALA A 65 6.75 6.52 -14.41
N ALA A 66 7.47 5.69 -13.66
CA ALA A 66 8.11 4.49 -14.18
C ALA A 66 7.08 3.51 -14.74
N ILE A 67 5.99 3.25 -14.00
CA ILE A 67 4.89 2.40 -14.47
C ILE A 67 4.25 3.01 -15.72
N ALA A 68 3.95 4.30 -15.70
CA ALA A 68 3.36 5.00 -16.84
C ALA A 68 4.26 4.93 -18.10
N ALA A 69 5.57 5.11 -17.93
CA ALA A 69 6.54 5.04 -19.01
C ALA A 69 6.63 3.63 -19.62
N VAL A 70 6.61 2.58 -18.79
CA VAL A 70 6.59 1.19 -19.26
C VAL A 70 5.31 0.91 -20.05
N VAL A 71 4.14 1.28 -19.50
CA VAL A 71 2.86 1.08 -20.18
C VAL A 71 2.82 1.83 -21.50
N PHE A 72 3.31 3.07 -21.53
CA PHE A 72 3.38 3.89 -22.74
C PHE A 72 4.32 3.27 -23.78
N ALA A 73 5.50 2.80 -23.38
CA ALA A 73 6.45 2.13 -24.28
C ALA A 73 5.80 0.91 -24.95
N VAL A 74 5.15 0.06 -24.14
CA VAL A 74 4.43 -1.13 -24.63
C VAL A 74 3.32 -0.73 -25.59
N ALA A 75 2.51 0.29 -25.24
CA ALA A 75 1.46 0.78 -26.11
C ALA A 75 2.00 1.31 -27.44
N VAL A 76 3.09 2.08 -27.43
CA VAL A 76 3.71 2.62 -28.65
C VAL A 76 4.23 1.50 -29.54
N THR A 77 4.92 0.51 -28.97
CA THR A 77 5.47 -0.61 -29.75
C THR A 77 4.37 -1.49 -30.33
N LEU A 78 3.34 -1.83 -29.54
CA LEU A 78 2.27 -2.73 -29.99
C LEU A 78 1.25 -2.07 -30.91
N LEU A 79 0.76 -0.86 -30.58
CA LEU A 79 -0.28 -0.19 -31.37
C LEU A 79 0.28 0.49 -32.62
N PHE A 80 1.48 1.07 -32.55
CA PHE A 80 2.04 1.87 -33.65
C PHE A 80 3.12 1.13 -34.46
N GLN A 81 3.41 -0.13 -34.12
CA GLN A 81 4.39 -1.00 -34.82
C GLN A 81 5.74 -0.28 -35.04
N ARG A 82 6.10 0.64 -34.14
CA ARG A 82 7.30 1.47 -34.27
C ARG A 82 8.54 0.65 -33.92
N PRO A 83 9.69 0.91 -34.58
CA PRO A 83 10.94 0.25 -34.23
C PRO A 83 11.27 0.46 -32.75
N ILE A 84 11.81 -0.58 -32.11
CA ILE A 84 12.03 -0.64 -30.66
C ILE A 84 12.88 0.54 -30.16
N LEU A 85 13.92 0.92 -30.90
CA LEU A 85 14.78 2.06 -30.57
C LEU A 85 14.02 3.40 -30.52
N ALA A 86 13.12 3.65 -31.48
CA ALA A 86 12.32 4.88 -31.50
C ALA A 86 11.30 4.90 -30.34
N SER A 87 10.73 3.73 -30.02
CA SER A 87 9.81 3.57 -28.88
C SER A 87 10.51 3.84 -27.54
N LEU A 88 11.76 3.39 -27.40
CA LEU A 88 12.60 3.64 -26.23
C LEU A 88 12.89 5.12 -26.03
N GLY A 89 13.28 5.84 -27.09
CA GLY A 89 13.52 7.29 -27.01
C GLY A 89 12.26 8.07 -26.57
N LEU A 90 11.11 7.73 -27.15
CA LEU A 90 9.82 8.29 -26.76
C LEU A 90 9.42 7.96 -25.31
N ALA A 91 9.68 6.73 -24.87
CA ALA A 91 9.40 6.31 -23.50
C ALA A 91 10.23 7.08 -22.47
N VAL A 92 11.51 7.30 -22.75
CA VAL A 92 12.40 8.10 -21.88
C VAL A 92 11.92 9.55 -21.85
N PHE A 93 11.62 10.15 -23.00
CA PHE A 93 11.07 11.51 -23.06
C PHE A 93 9.77 11.63 -22.26
N THR A 94 8.82 10.73 -22.47
CA THR A 94 7.55 10.71 -21.73
C THR A 94 7.79 10.52 -20.23
N PHE A 95 8.74 9.67 -19.81
CA PHE A 95 9.10 9.52 -18.40
C PHE A 95 9.51 10.86 -17.78
N PHE A 96 10.41 11.60 -18.41
CA PHE A 96 10.87 12.90 -17.91
C PHE A 96 9.78 13.97 -17.89
N VAL A 97 8.83 13.93 -18.83
CA VAL A 97 7.67 14.84 -18.82
C VAL A 97 6.67 14.45 -17.73
N TYR A 98 6.45 13.14 -17.55
CA TYR A 98 5.42 12.63 -16.65
C TYR A 98 5.83 12.68 -15.17
N VAL A 99 7.12 12.57 -14.85
CA VAL A 99 7.64 12.72 -13.48
C VAL A 99 7.22 14.05 -12.85
N PRO A 100 7.58 15.24 -13.39
CA PRO A 100 7.19 16.51 -12.81
C PRO A 100 5.68 16.71 -12.87
N LEU A 101 5.02 16.33 -13.97
CA LEU A 101 3.57 16.44 -14.11
C LEU A 101 2.83 15.68 -13.00
N SER A 102 3.24 14.44 -12.72
CA SER A 102 2.65 13.62 -11.67
C SER A 102 2.87 14.23 -10.27
N TYR A 103 4.07 14.75 -10.01
CA TYR A 103 4.40 15.40 -8.74
C TYR A 103 3.55 16.66 -8.50
N TYR A 104 3.46 17.55 -9.50
CA TYR A 104 2.65 18.77 -9.40
C TYR A 104 1.16 18.46 -9.26
N THR A 105 0.67 17.44 -9.96
CA THR A 105 -0.74 17.01 -9.85
C THR A 105 -1.04 16.50 -8.43
N ASP A 106 -0.17 15.66 -7.88
CA ASP A 106 -0.30 15.15 -6.51
C ASP A 106 -0.24 16.32 -5.48
N LEU A 107 0.65 17.29 -5.68
CA LEU A 107 0.78 18.48 -4.83
C LEU A 107 -0.47 19.37 -4.88
N PHE A 108 -1.04 19.58 -6.07
CA PHE A 108 -2.28 20.34 -6.24
C PHE A 108 -3.45 19.67 -5.52
N ILE A 109 -3.59 18.35 -5.66
CA ILE A 109 -4.65 17.58 -4.99
C ILE A 109 -4.50 17.65 -3.47
N TYR A 110 -3.27 17.47 -2.96
CA TYR A 110 -2.97 17.59 -1.53
C TYR A 110 -3.33 18.99 -1.00
N ASN A 111 -2.84 20.05 -1.64
CA ASN A 111 -3.13 21.43 -1.24
C ASN A 111 -4.63 21.75 -1.27
N ARG A 112 -5.36 21.23 -2.27
CA ARG A 112 -6.82 21.39 -2.34
C ARG A 112 -7.53 20.69 -1.18
N ALA A 113 -7.10 19.47 -0.83
CA ALA A 113 -7.67 18.72 0.29
C ALA A 113 -7.39 19.41 1.64
N GLN A 114 -6.18 19.92 1.86
CA GLN A 114 -5.83 20.67 3.09
C GLN A 114 -6.63 21.97 3.21
N LYS A 115 -6.80 22.71 2.10
CA LYS A 115 -7.63 23.93 2.07
C LYS A 115 -9.11 23.64 2.38
N ALA A 116 -9.64 22.49 1.97
CA ALA A 116 -11.01 22.09 2.28
C ALA A 116 -11.18 21.78 3.77
N LYS A 117 -10.18 21.13 4.39
CA LYS A 117 -10.16 20.86 5.84
C LYS A 117 -9.97 22.11 6.68
N ALA A 118 -9.18 23.09 6.22
CA ALA A 118 -8.99 24.35 6.93
C ALA A 118 -10.26 25.23 6.96
N LYS A 119 -11.23 24.96 6.09
CA LYS A 119 -12.51 25.68 6.01
C LYS A 119 -13.66 25.00 6.77
N SER A 120 -13.48 23.77 7.24
CA SER A 120 -14.47 23.01 8.01
C SER A 120 -14.21 23.14 9.50
#